data_AF-A0A8T6NLV0-F1
#
_entry.id   AF-A0A8T6NLV0-F1
#
_cell.length_a   1.000
_cell.length_b   1.000
_cell.length_c   1.000
_cell.angle_alpha   90.00
_cell.angle_beta   90.00
_cell.angle_gamma   90.00
#
_symmetry.space_group_name_H-M   'P 1'
#
loop_
_entity.id
_entity.type
_entity.pdbx_description
1 polymer ?
#
loop_
_entity_poly.entity_id
_entity_poly.type
_entity_poly.pdbx_seq_one_letter_code
_entity_poly.pdbx_strand_id
1 'polypeptide(L)' 'FGEGVPRLPFVRGEAWHPHHASVDAALVAQAPRVHAWTVNDRAAIIQMKTLGVHAIITDYPDRVRDVLHA' A
#
# COMPACT_ATOMS: atom_id res chain seq x y z
N PHE A 1 -29.91 -4.01 9.04
CA PHE A 1 -29.12 -5.25 8.89
C PHE A 1 -29.10 -5.93 10.25
N GLY A 2 -29.37 -7.24 10.31
CA GLY A 2 -29.90 -7.96 11.49
C GLY A 2 -29.13 -7.82 12.82
N GLU A 3 -29.91 -7.93 13.89
CA GLU A 3 -29.49 -7.98 15.30
C GLU A 3 -28.37 -9.01 15.50
N GLY A 4 -27.18 -8.58 15.94
CA GLY A 4 -26.11 -9.50 16.38
C GLY A 4 -24.67 -9.15 16.02
N VAL A 5 -24.40 -8.11 15.22
CA VAL A 5 -23.00 -7.69 14.97
C VAL A 5 -22.56 -6.71 16.06
N PRO A 6 -21.54 -7.02 16.88
CA PRO A 6 -21.01 -6.08 17.85
C PRO A 6 -20.54 -4.82 17.13
N ARG A 7 -20.95 -3.64 17.60
CA ARG A 7 -20.33 -2.37 17.20
C ARG A 7 -18.90 -2.38 17.75
N LEU A 8 -17.94 -2.85 16.95
CA LEU A 8 -16.54 -2.80 17.31
C LEU A 8 -16.18 -1.32 17.56
N PRO A 9 -15.67 -0.94 18.75
CA PRO A 9 -15.20 0.41 18.98
C PRO A 9 -14.17 0.74 17.90
N PHE A 10 -14.35 1.88 17.26
CA PHE A 10 -13.55 2.43 16.16
C PHE A 10 -12.13 1.85 16.10
N VAL A 11 -11.93 0.81 15.29
CA VAL A 11 -10.59 0.30 15.00
C VAL A 11 -9.89 1.39 14.21
N ARG A 12 -8.90 2.05 14.81
CA ARG A 12 -8.06 3.01 14.09
C ARG A 12 -7.24 2.23 13.07
N GLY A 13 -7.57 2.38 11.79
CA GLY A 13 -6.81 1.76 10.72
C GLY A 13 -5.35 2.21 10.77
N GLU A 14 -4.42 1.26 10.94
CA GLU A 14 -2.98 1.54 11.02
C GLU A 14 -2.34 1.79 9.65
N ALA A 15 -3.00 1.33 8.57
CA ALA A 15 -2.51 1.47 7.21
C ALA A 15 -3.65 1.65 6.20
N TRP A 16 -3.33 2.35 5.12
CA TRP A 16 -4.18 2.51 3.95
C TRP A 16 -3.66 1.59 2.84
N HIS A 17 -4.56 0.84 2.21
CA HIS A 17 -4.23 -0.15 1.19
C HIS A 17 -4.79 0.26 -0.20
N PRO A 18 -4.26 1.32 -0.84
CA PRO A 18 -4.72 1.81 -2.15
C PRO A 18 -4.13 1.01 -3.32
N HIS A 19 -4.79 1.08 -4.48
CA HIS A 19 -4.20 0.65 -5.75
C HIS A 19 -2.97 1.53 -6.03
N HIS A 20 -1.87 0.97 -6.52
CA HIS A 20 -0.63 1.74 -6.76
C HIS A 20 -0.84 3.00 -7.63
N ALA A 21 -1.71 2.89 -8.65
CA ALA A 21 -2.07 3.99 -9.55
C ALA A 21 -2.74 5.19 -8.87
N SER A 22 -3.32 5.03 -7.68
CA SER A 22 -3.89 6.14 -6.90
C SER A 22 -2.93 6.67 -5.83
N VAL A 23 -1.68 6.18 -5.78
CA VAL A 23 -0.69 6.63 -4.81
C VAL A 23 0.10 7.80 -5.39
N ASP A 24 0.06 8.91 -4.68
CA ASP A 24 0.88 10.10 -4.93
C ASP A 24 1.57 10.58 -3.64
N ALA A 25 2.38 11.63 -3.76
CA ALA A 25 3.12 12.18 -2.63
C ALA A 25 2.20 12.76 -1.55
N ALA A 26 1.04 13.31 -1.93
CA ALA A 26 0.11 13.90 -0.98
C ALA A 26 -0.55 12.82 -0.11
N LEU A 27 -0.92 11.68 -0.71
CA LEU A 27 -1.45 10.53 0.01
C LEU A 27 -0.42 9.97 0.99
N VAL A 28 0.82 9.78 0.55
CA VAL A 28 1.88 9.23 1.41
C VAL A 28 2.20 10.16 2.58
N ALA A 29 2.14 11.48 2.38
CA ALA A 29 2.40 12.45 3.45
C ALA A 29 1.29 12.51 4.51
N GLN A 30 0.04 12.17 4.17
CA GLN A 30 -1.12 12.32 5.05
C GLN A 30 -1.55 11.01 5.72
N ALA A 31 -1.30 9.87 5.07
CA ALA A 31 -1.70 8.56 5.59
C ALA A 31 -0.72 8.07 6.68
N PRO A 32 -1.20 7.32 7.70
CA PRO A 32 -0.31 6.77 8.72
C PRO A 32 0.74 5.80 8.14
N ARG A 33 0.29 4.86 7.32
CA ARG A 33 1.10 3.92 6.53
C ARG A 33 0.39 3.67 5.20
N VAL A 34 1.15 3.45 4.13
CA VAL A 34 0.61 3.15 2.79
C VAL A 34 1.14 1.81 2.31
N HIS A 35 0.24 0.87 2.01
CA HIS A 35 0.56 -0.45 1.44
C HIS A 35 -0.08 -0.55 0.05
N ALA A 36 0.70 -0.28 -1.00
CA ALA A 36 0.16 -0.22 -2.36
C ALA A 36 -0.07 -1.64 -2.92
N TRP A 37 -1.22 -1.87 -3.57
CA TRP A 37 -1.52 -3.14 -4.23
C TRP A 37 -1.49 -3.09 -5.77
N THR A 38 -1.31 -4.28 -6.36
CA THR A 38 -1.10 -4.55 -7.79
C THR A 38 0.15 -3.88 -8.38
N VAL A 39 1.23 -3.78 -7.59
CA VAL A 39 2.51 -3.21 -8.08
C VAL A 39 3.31 -4.29 -8.82
N ASN A 40 3.00 -4.52 -10.10
CA ASN A 40 3.50 -5.69 -10.82
C ASN A 40 4.66 -5.42 -11.79
N ASP A 41 4.78 -4.21 -12.33
CA ASP A 41 5.84 -3.84 -13.25
C ASP A 41 6.97 -3.04 -12.56
N ARG A 42 8.16 -3.07 -13.18
CA ARG A 42 9.36 -2.45 -12.60
C ARG A 42 9.23 -0.93 -12.45
N ALA A 43 8.52 -0.25 -13.34
CA ALA A 43 8.35 1.20 -13.25
C ALA A 43 7.46 1.56 -12.06
N ALA A 44 6.36 0.85 -11.86
CA ALA A 44 5.49 1.02 -10.70
C ALA A 44 6.25 0.71 -9.39
N ILE A 45 7.07 -0.34 -9.34
CA ILE A 45 7.90 -0.66 -8.16
C ILE A 45 8.86 0.50 -7.84
N ILE A 46 9.58 1.03 -8.83
CA ILE A 46 10.49 2.16 -8.65
C ILE A 46 9.73 3.41 -8.20
N GLN A 47 8.56 3.68 -8.79
CA GLN A 47 7.72 4.80 -8.40
C GLN A 47 7.25 4.66 -6.95
N MET A 48 6.75 3.50 -6.54
CA MET A 48 6.30 3.25 -5.16
C MET A 48 7.46 3.36 -4.15
N LYS A 49 8.64 2.84 -4.50
CA LYS A 49 9.88 3.02 -3.72
C LYS A 49 10.21 4.51 -3.56
N THR A 50 10.18 5.27 -4.66
CA THR A 50 10.46 6.71 -4.68
C THR A 50 9.45 7.51 -3.86
N LEU A 51 8.17 7.17 -3.94
CA LEU A 51 7.11 7.80 -3.16
C LEU A 51 7.17 7.47 -1.66
N GLY A 52 7.94 6.46 -1.25
CA GLY A 52 8.10 6.09 0.16
C GLY A 52 6.95 5.29 0.74
N VAL A 53 6.30 4.43 -0.06
CA VAL A 53 5.27 3.52 0.50
C VAL A 53 5.89 2.54 1.49
N HIS A 54 5.10 2.11 2.47
CA HIS A 54 5.56 1.25 3.56
C HIS A 54 5.53 -0.24 3.19
N ALA A 55 4.70 -0.62 2.21
CA ALA A 55 4.68 -1.97 1.68
C ALA A 55 4.22 -1.98 0.21
N ILE A 56 4.69 -3.00 -0.51
CA ILE A 56 4.27 -3.32 -1.86
C ILE A 56 3.60 -4.70 -1.84
N ILE A 57 2.39 -4.77 -2.35
CA ILE A 57 1.66 -6.03 -2.61
C ILE A 57 1.76 -6.28 -4.12
N THR A 58 2.39 -7.40 -4.49
CA THR A 58 2.78 -7.73 -5.86
C THR A 58 2.60 -9.23 -6.11
N ASP A 59 2.35 -9.59 -7.36
CA ASP A 59 2.40 -10.98 -7.82
C ASP A 59 3.84 -11.42 -8.15
N TYR A 60 4.80 -10.48 -8.17
CA TYR A 60 6.17 -10.68 -8.62
C TYR A 60 7.21 -10.24 -7.55
N PRO A 61 7.30 -10.95 -6.41
CA PRO A 61 8.20 -10.56 -5.30
C PRO A 61 9.67 -10.47 -5.70
N ASP A 62 10.12 -11.27 -6.66
CA ASP A 62 11.51 -11.24 -7.14
C ASP A 62 11.86 -9.93 -7.85
N ARG A 63 10.92 -9.35 -8.61
CA ARG A 63 11.13 -8.04 -9.25
C ARG A 63 11.29 -6.93 -8.23
N VAL A 64 10.54 -7.00 -7.12
CA VAL A 64 10.68 -6.06 -6.01
C VAL A 64 12.05 -6.21 -5.37
N ARG A 65 12.46 -7.45 -5.09
CA ARG A 65 13.80 -7.76 -4.56
C ARG A 65 14.90 -7.17 -5.43
N ASP A 66 14.84 -7.38 -6.74
CA ASP A 66 15.83 -6.84 -7.67
C ASP A 66 15.92 -5.31 -7.64
N VAL A 67 14.79 -4.61 -7.52
CA VAL A 67 14.76 -3.12 -7.47
C VAL A 67 15.24 -2.58 -6.11
N LEU A 68 15.05 -3.34 -5.03
CA LEU A 68 15.48 -2.93 -3.70
C LEU A 68 16.98 -3.17 -3.46
N HIS A 69 17.58 -4.15 -4.15
CA HIS A 69 19.00 -4.49 -4.03
C HIS A 69 19.88 -4.00 -5.18
N ALA A 70 19.29 -3.35 -6.19
CA ALA A 70 20.00 -2.56 -7.20
C ALA A 70 20.33 -1.16 -6.67
#